data_AF-B4RIQ9-F1
#
_entry.id   AF-B4RIQ9-F1
#
_cell.length_a   1.000
_cell.length_b   1.000
_cell.length_c   1.000
_cell.angle_alpha   90.00
_cell.angle_beta   90.00
_cell.angle_gamma   90.00
#
_symmetry.space_group_name_H-M   'P 1'
#
loop_
_entity.id
_entity.type
_entity.pdbx_description
1 polymer ?
#
loop_
_entity_poly.entity_id
_entity_poly.type
_entity_poly.pdbx_seq_one_letter_code
_entity_poly.pdbx_strand_id
1 'polypeptide(L)'
;MRLQYGRYQGRTAETLLLRAPDYAVWVMRHQPEGRLAQYFRDLITAFDARPINQPCQACGAAATRAAALPDRSDLYFFCDDCALYPNAAPEGAAQNLRTLADFVSHVERTARRRPVARLRAFVRRMAQAKGLPRRITEPAAEAFFAGEIM
;
A
#
# COMPACT_ATOMS: atom_id res chain seq x y z
N MET A 1 1.61 -17.43 -3.30
CA MET A 1 1.32 -18.20 -4.55
C MET A 1 2.28 -17.84 -5.68
N ARG A 2 2.88 -18.79 -6.42
CA ARG A 2 3.81 -18.51 -7.54
C ARG A 2 3.11 -18.53 -8.90
N LEU A 3 3.38 -17.52 -9.73
CA LEU A 3 2.80 -17.40 -11.07
C LEU A 3 3.52 -18.34 -12.05
N GLN A 4 2.73 -19.08 -12.82
CA GLN A 4 3.24 -20.09 -13.77
C GLN A 4 3.42 -19.56 -15.20
N TYR A 5 2.81 -18.41 -15.53
CA TYR A 5 2.80 -17.88 -16.90
C TYR A 5 2.73 -16.34 -16.92
N GLY A 6 2.98 -15.77 -18.10
CA GLY A 6 2.91 -14.32 -18.35
C GLY A 6 4.16 -13.55 -17.91
N ARG A 7 4.08 -12.21 -17.98
CA ARG A 7 5.21 -11.29 -17.70
C ARG A 7 5.88 -11.52 -16.35
N TYR A 8 5.13 -12.00 -15.37
CA TYR A 8 5.59 -12.19 -13.99
C TYR A 8 5.79 -13.67 -13.62
N GLN A 9 5.95 -14.55 -14.61
CA GLN A 9 6.26 -15.96 -14.39
C GLN A 9 7.43 -16.13 -13.42
N GLY A 10 7.28 -17.09 -12.51
CA GLY A 10 8.27 -17.39 -11.49
C GLY A 10 8.25 -16.43 -10.29
N ARG A 11 7.44 -15.36 -10.26
CA ARG A 11 7.28 -14.49 -9.09
C ARG A 11 6.13 -14.92 -8.20
N THR A 12 6.20 -14.58 -6.92
CA THR A 12 5.10 -14.78 -5.97
C THR A 12 4.14 -13.60 -5.95
N ALA A 13 2.84 -13.86 -5.80
CA ALA A 13 1.80 -12.84 -5.76
C ALA A 13 2.01 -11.84 -4.60
N GLU A 14 2.52 -12.32 -3.47
CA GLU A 14 2.99 -11.56 -2.31
C GLU A 14 4.00 -10.49 -2.72
N THR A 15 5.03 -10.92 -3.46
CA THR A 15 6.06 -10.02 -3.99
C THR A 15 5.49 -9.05 -5.01
N LEU A 16 4.54 -9.52 -5.84
CA LEU A 16 3.92 -8.68 -6.86
C LEU A 16 3.00 -7.62 -6.26
N LEU A 17 2.24 -7.92 -5.22
CA LEU A 17 1.43 -6.91 -4.54
C LEU A 17 2.31 -5.76 -4.03
N LEU A 18 3.49 -6.07 -3.48
CA LEU A 18 4.42 -5.07 -2.93
C LEU A 18 5.25 -4.34 -4.00
N ARG A 19 5.61 -5.00 -5.10
CA ARG A 19 6.51 -4.43 -6.14
C ARG A 19 5.81 -3.94 -7.40
N ALA A 20 4.62 -4.47 -7.70
CA ALA A 20 3.81 -4.16 -8.86
C ALA A 20 2.31 -4.15 -8.49
N PRO A 21 1.88 -3.32 -7.53
CA PRO A 21 0.47 -3.28 -7.08
C PRO A 21 -0.51 -2.96 -8.21
N ASP A 22 -0.07 -2.23 -9.24
CA ASP A 22 -0.84 -1.97 -10.45
C ASP A 22 -1.24 -3.26 -11.17
N TYR A 23 -0.39 -4.29 -11.15
CA TYR A 23 -0.71 -5.60 -11.72
C TYR A 23 -1.79 -6.32 -10.90
N ALA A 24 -1.70 -6.29 -9.57
CA ALA A 24 -2.74 -6.87 -8.71
C ALA A 24 -4.10 -6.20 -8.97
N VAL A 25 -4.13 -4.87 -9.06
CA VAL A 25 -5.34 -4.10 -9.41
C VAL A 25 -5.84 -4.47 -10.80
N TRP A 26 -4.95 -4.57 -11.80
CA TRP A 26 -5.32 -4.96 -13.15
C TRP A 26 -5.93 -6.36 -13.19
N VAL A 27 -5.34 -7.36 -12.52
CA VAL A 27 -5.84 -8.73 -12.48
C VAL A 27 -7.23 -8.78 -11.85
N MET A 28 -7.43 -8.11 -10.71
CA MET A 28 -8.74 -8.09 -10.06
C MET A 28 -9.83 -7.44 -10.93
N ARG A 29 -9.46 -6.43 -11.74
CA ARG A 29 -10.40 -5.76 -12.66
C ARG A 29 -10.73 -6.60 -13.90
N HIS A 30 -9.76 -7.31 -14.47
CA HIS A 30 -9.91 -8.01 -15.76
C HIS A 30 -10.25 -9.51 -15.62
N GLN A 31 -9.97 -10.10 -14.46
CA GLN A 31 -10.26 -11.51 -14.16
C GLN A 31 -10.90 -11.62 -12.76
N PRO A 32 -12.03 -10.97 -12.50
CA PRO A 32 -12.59 -10.85 -11.15
C PRO A 32 -12.87 -12.20 -10.48
N GLU A 33 -13.30 -13.20 -11.25
CA GLU A 33 -13.58 -14.57 -10.77
C GLU A 33 -12.35 -15.50 -10.83
N GLY A 34 -11.20 -14.99 -11.28
CA GLY A 34 -9.98 -15.77 -11.40
C GLY A 34 -9.37 -16.11 -10.04
N ARG A 35 -8.82 -17.31 -9.90
CA ARG A 35 -8.13 -17.74 -8.66
C ARG A 35 -7.03 -16.77 -8.22
N LEU A 36 -6.30 -16.19 -9.16
CA LEU A 36 -5.27 -15.18 -8.88
C LEU A 36 -5.88 -13.86 -8.37
N ALA A 37 -7.04 -13.45 -8.87
CA ALA A 37 -7.73 -12.26 -8.37
C ALA A 37 -8.23 -12.48 -6.93
N GLN A 38 -8.80 -13.65 -6.63
CA GLN A 38 -9.18 -13.99 -5.27
C GLN A 38 -7.98 -13.95 -4.33
N TYR A 39 -6.85 -14.55 -4.74
CA TYR A 39 -5.63 -14.52 -3.94
C TYR A 39 -5.11 -13.10 -3.68
N PHE A 40 -5.20 -12.20 -4.67
CA PHE A 40 -4.86 -10.79 -4.45
C PHE A 40 -5.82 -10.10 -3.48
N ARG A 41 -7.13 -10.40 -3.52
CA ARG A 41 -8.09 -9.86 -2.53
C ARG A 41 -7.74 -10.29 -1.11
N ASP A 42 -7.37 -11.55 -0.93
CA ASP A 42 -6.96 -12.08 0.37
C ASP A 42 -5.68 -11.38 0.87
N LEU A 43 -4.68 -11.22 0.00
CA LEU A 43 -3.44 -10.49 0.33
C LEU A 43 -3.70 -9.02 0.64
N ILE A 44 -4.61 -8.35 -0.08
CA ILE A 44 -4.97 -6.96 0.18
C ILE A 44 -5.67 -6.83 1.53
N THR A 45 -6.56 -7.78 1.86
CA THR A 45 -7.23 -7.81 3.15
C THR A 45 -6.21 -7.95 4.29
N ALA A 46 -5.24 -8.86 4.15
CA ALA A 46 -4.15 -9.01 5.09
C ALA A 46 -3.24 -7.77 5.15
N PHE A 47 -2.95 -7.14 4.01
CA PHE A 47 -2.18 -5.90 3.94
C PHE A 47 -2.87 -4.76 4.67
N ASP A 48 -4.17 -4.57 4.44
CA ASP A 48 -4.95 -3.46 4.97
C ASP A 48 -5.18 -3.60 6.48
N ALA A 49 -5.48 -4.82 6.96
CA ALA A 49 -5.71 -5.12 8.38
C ALA A 49 -4.45 -4.97 9.25
N ARG A 50 -3.26 -5.09 8.66
CA ARG A 50 -1.99 -5.02 9.39
C ARG A 50 -1.75 -3.62 9.97
N PRO A 51 -1.41 -3.49 11.27
CA PRO A 51 -1.23 -2.19 11.91
C PRO A 51 0.01 -1.45 11.39
N ILE A 52 0.00 -0.12 11.52
CA ILE A 52 1.15 0.72 11.18
C ILE A 52 2.10 0.73 12.39
N ASN A 53 3.31 0.26 12.19
CA ASN A 53 4.40 0.26 13.17
C ASN A 53 5.24 1.55 13.03
N GLN A 54 4.56 2.70 13.10
CA GLN A 54 5.17 4.03 13.11
C GLN A 54 4.46 4.91 14.14
N PRO A 55 5.18 5.82 14.82
CA PRO A 55 4.55 6.82 15.66
C PRO A 55 3.82 7.86 14.80
N CYS A 56 2.74 8.37 15.36
CA CYS A 56 2.02 9.56 14.91
C CYS A 56 3.00 10.73 14.95
N GLN A 57 3.17 11.41 13.83
CA GLN A 57 4.13 12.50 13.72
C GLN A 57 3.74 13.76 14.51
N ALA A 58 2.49 13.85 14.99
CA ALA A 58 2.02 14.97 15.78
C ALA A 58 2.15 14.74 17.30
N CYS A 59 1.73 13.56 17.80
CA CYS A 59 1.67 13.29 19.24
C CYS A 59 2.55 12.12 19.72
N GLY A 60 3.19 11.39 18.81
CA GLY A 60 4.03 10.23 19.14
C GLY A 60 3.28 8.92 19.45
N ALA A 61 1.95 8.95 19.61
CA ALA A 61 1.13 7.74 19.79
C ALA A 61 1.19 6.81 18.55
N ALA A 62 0.65 5.60 18.61
CA ALA A 62 0.62 4.71 17.44
C ALA A 62 -0.18 5.32 16.27
N ALA A 63 0.39 5.32 15.06
CA ALA A 63 -0.32 5.79 13.88
C ALA A 63 -1.37 4.77 13.40
N THR A 64 -2.51 5.27 12.95
CA THR A 64 -3.65 4.46 12.45
C THR A 64 -3.95 4.73 10.98
N ARG A 65 -3.37 5.78 10.41
CA ARG A 65 -3.55 6.19 9.01
C ARG A 65 -2.29 6.82 8.44
N ALA A 66 -2.17 6.74 7.12
CA ALA A 66 -1.24 7.55 6.36
C ALA A 66 -1.94 8.74 5.69
N ALA A 67 -1.15 9.70 5.26
CA ALA A 67 -1.57 10.83 4.48
C ALA A 67 -0.54 11.17 3.41
N ALA A 68 -1.01 11.66 2.27
CA ALA A 68 -0.16 12.10 1.17
C ALA A 68 -0.69 13.41 0.57
N LEU A 69 0.23 14.26 0.13
CA LEU A 69 -0.11 15.47 -0.65
C LEU A 69 -0.31 15.12 -2.13
N PRO A 70 -1.14 15.88 -2.89
CA PRO A 70 -1.56 15.53 -4.25
C PRO A 70 -0.42 15.45 -5.28
N ASP A 71 0.74 16.05 -5.04
CA ASP A 71 1.89 16.06 -5.95
C ASP A 71 3.11 15.27 -5.41
N ARG A 72 2.99 14.66 -4.22
CA ARG A 72 4.11 13.98 -3.52
C ARG A 72 3.92 12.47 -3.46
N SER A 73 5.04 11.76 -3.38
CA SER A 73 5.08 10.30 -3.19
C SER A 73 5.43 9.90 -1.74
N ASP A 74 5.52 10.87 -0.84
CA ASP A 74 5.76 10.63 0.58
C ASP A 74 4.45 10.32 1.30
N LEU A 75 4.56 9.47 2.32
CA LEU A 75 3.51 9.20 3.28
C LEU A 75 3.91 9.77 4.63
N TYR A 76 2.95 10.42 5.25
CA TYR A 76 3.01 10.93 6.62
C TYR A 76 2.06 10.10 7.48
N PHE A 77 2.42 9.82 8.73
CA PHE A 77 1.68 8.87 9.58
C PHE A 77 1.09 9.58 10.80
N PHE A 78 -0.21 9.38 11.03
CA PHE A 78 -0.97 10.05 12.08
C PHE A 78 -1.92 9.07 12.78
N CYS A 79 -2.25 9.38 14.04
CA CYS A 79 -3.39 8.75 14.71
C CYS A 79 -4.70 9.43 14.26
N ASP A 80 -5.84 8.87 14.70
CA ASP A 80 -7.16 9.40 14.36
C ASP A 80 -7.48 10.70 15.11
N ASP A 81 -6.87 10.91 16.28
CA ASP A 81 -7.12 12.08 17.13
C ASP A 81 -6.37 13.34 16.65
N CYS A 82 -5.26 13.18 15.93
CA CYS A 82 -4.44 14.30 15.50
C CYS A 82 -4.89 14.85 14.15
N ALA A 83 -5.23 16.15 14.07
CA ALA A 83 -5.59 16.77 12.80
C ALA A 83 -4.44 16.67 11.77
N LEU A 84 -4.82 16.39 10.53
CA LEU A 84 -3.91 16.27 9.41
C LEU A 84 -3.51 17.68 8.94
N TYR A 85 -2.41 18.21 9.50
CA TYR A 85 -1.90 19.57 9.25
C TYR A 85 -2.92 20.69 9.56
N PRO A 86 -2.89 21.31 10.77
CA PRO A 86 -3.84 22.36 11.11
C PRO A 86 -3.75 23.62 10.20
N ASN A 87 -2.62 23.86 9.51
CA ASN A 87 -2.36 25.14 8.83
C ASN A 87 -1.87 25.07 7.36
N ALA A 88 -1.75 23.91 6.72
CA ALA A 88 -0.93 23.81 5.48
C ALA A 88 -1.53 23.05 4.29
N ALA A 89 -2.64 22.34 4.44
CA ALA A 89 -3.26 21.60 3.35
C ALA A 89 -4.73 22.00 3.25
N PRO A 90 -5.21 22.53 2.10
CA PRO A 90 -6.64 22.77 1.94
C PRO A 90 -7.41 21.46 2.20
N GLU A 91 -8.60 21.57 2.79
CA GLU A 91 -9.53 20.46 2.94
C GLU A 91 -9.61 19.65 1.63
N GLY A 92 -9.29 18.35 1.69
CA GLY A 92 -9.23 17.47 0.52
C GLY A 92 -7.85 17.29 -0.16
N ALA A 93 -6.81 18.01 0.27
CA ALA A 93 -5.44 17.84 -0.23
C ALA A 93 -4.72 16.64 0.40
N ALA A 94 -4.86 16.43 1.71
CA ALA A 94 -4.36 15.24 2.39
C ALA A 94 -5.53 14.28 2.65
N GLN A 95 -5.50 13.12 2.00
CA GLN A 95 -6.52 12.08 2.22
C GLN A 95 -6.06 11.12 3.31
N ASN A 96 -7.04 10.61 4.06
CA ASN A 96 -6.82 9.46 4.94
C ASN A 96 -6.59 8.24 4.06
N LEU A 97 -5.36 7.73 4.07
CA LEU A 97 -4.97 6.56 3.30
C LEU A 97 -4.75 5.41 4.27
N ARG A 98 -5.68 4.47 4.31
CA ARG A 98 -5.63 3.29 5.19
C ARG A 98 -5.47 2.01 4.39
N THR A 99 -6.14 1.95 3.24
CA THR A 99 -6.28 0.75 2.41
C THR A 99 -5.55 0.89 1.08
N LEU A 100 -5.32 -0.23 0.39
CA LEU A 100 -4.86 -0.19 -0.99
C LEU A 100 -5.83 0.57 -1.90
N ALA A 101 -7.13 0.45 -1.65
CA ALA A 101 -8.17 1.15 -2.41
C ALA A 101 -8.05 2.68 -2.27
N ASP A 102 -7.68 3.16 -1.08
CA ASP A 102 -7.43 4.59 -0.85
C ASP A 102 -6.23 5.07 -1.66
N PHE A 103 -5.14 4.28 -1.71
CA PHE A 103 -3.97 4.62 -2.53
C PHE A 103 -4.30 4.67 -4.02
N VAL A 104 -5.06 3.70 -4.51
CA VAL A 104 -5.49 3.65 -5.92
C VAL A 104 -6.33 4.90 -6.23
N SER A 105 -7.35 5.17 -5.42
CA SER A 105 -8.24 6.32 -5.60
C SER A 105 -7.48 7.66 -5.53
N HIS A 106 -6.55 7.80 -4.58
CA HIS A 106 -5.73 8.99 -4.47
C HIS A 106 -4.84 9.20 -5.69
N VAL A 107 -4.18 8.14 -6.16
CA VAL A 107 -3.30 8.20 -7.33
C VAL A 107 -4.11 8.50 -8.60
N GLU A 108 -5.24 7.85 -8.82
CA GLU A 108 -6.12 8.08 -9.96
C GLU A 108 -6.61 9.54 -9.99
N ARG A 109 -6.93 10.13 -8.83
CA ARG A 109 -7.39 11.52 -8.72
C ARG A 109 -6.28 12.56 -8.88
N THR A 110 -5.06 12.28 -8.40
CA THR A 110 -4.03 13.32 -8.22
C THR A 110 -2.81 13.18 -9.11
N ALA A 111 -2.49 11.97 -9.58
CA ALA A 111 -1.27 11.73 -10.34
C ALA A 111 -1.43 12.12 -11.81
N ARG A 112 -1.00 13.34 -12.15
CA ARG A 112 -0.95 13.81 -13.56
C ARG A 112 0.10 13.09 -14.41
N ARG A 113 1.13 12.53 -13.78
CA ARG A 113 2.24 11.81 -14.44
C ARG A 113 2.63 10.59 -13.63
N ARG A 114 2.96 9.50 -14.34
CA ARG A 114 3.49 8.24 -13.76
C ARG A 114 2.65 7.65 -12.61
N PRO A 115 1.33 7.47 -12.75
CA PRO A 115 0.46 6.95 -11.69
C PRO A 115 0.92 5.59 -11.15
N VAL A 116 1.35 4.68 -12.04
CA VAL A 116 1.88 3.36 -11.66
C VAL A 116 3.08 3.45 -10.72
N ALA A 117 4.04 4.33 -11.03
CA ALA A 117 5.23 4.50 -10.20
C ALA A 117 4.87 5.08 -8.81
N ARG A 118 3.87 5.95 -8.76
CA ARG A 118 3.40 6.57 -7.53
C ARG A 118 2.65 5.58 -6.63
N LEU A 119 1.75 4.78 -7.21
CA LEU A 119 1.07 3.71 -6.47
C LEU A 119 2.09 2.74 -5.87
N ARG A 120 3.10 2.34 -6.66
CA ARG A 120 4.21 1.49 -6.18
C ARG A 120 4.96 2.13 -5.02
N ALA A 121 5.22 3.44 -5.07
CA ALA A 121 5.91 4.15 -3.99
C ALA A 121 5.08 4.16 -2.70
N PHE A 122 3.77 4.44 -2.78
CA PHE A 122 2.88 4.42 -1.63
C PHE A 122 2.76 3.04 -1.00
N VAL A 123 2.50 2.00 -1.81
CA VAL A 123 2.40 0.63 -1.29
C VAL A 123 3.70 0.20 -0.62
N ARG A 124 4.85 0.49 -1.23
CA ARG A 124 6.15 0.18 -0.62
C ARG A 124 6.35 0.91 0.71
N ARG A 125 6.04 2.20 0.77
CA ARG A 125 6.27 3.00 1.97
C ARG A 125 5.31 2.62 3.10
N MET A 126 4.05 2.31 2.77
CA MET A 126 3.10 1.77 3.72
C MET A 126 3.54 0.38 4.21
N ALA A 127 3.97 -0.51 3.31
CA ALA A 127 4.47 -1.83 3.72
C ALA A 127 5.65 -1.73 4.69
N GLN A 128 6.59 -0.81 4.42
CA GLN A 128 7.73 -0.54 5.31
C GLN A 128 7.27 0.00 6.67
N ALA A 129 6.30 0.91 6.68
CA ALA A 129 5.70 1.40 7.91
C ALA A 129 4.95 0.29 8.68
N LYS A 130 4.51 -0.76 8.00
CA LYS A 130 3.87 -1.96 8.58
C LYS A 130 4.88 -3.10 8.90
N GLY A 131 6.18 -2.79 8.93
CA GLY A 131 7.26 -3.72 9.33
C GLY A 131 8.05 -4.36 8.19
N LEU A 132 7.69 -4.16 6.91
CA LEU A 132 8.43 -4.77 5.80
C LEU A 132 9.86 -4.23 5.70
N PRO A 133 10.89 -5.07 5.55
CA PRO A 133 12.26 -4.63 5.34
C PRO A 133 12.43 -3.72 4.11
N ARG A 134 13.44 -2.85 4.14
CA ARG A 134 13.72 -1.90 3.04
C ARG A 134 13.91 -2.60 1.68
N ARG A 135 14.53 -3.78 1.69
CA ARG A 135 14.72 -4.65 0.51
C ARG A 135 13.59 -5.68 0.45
N ILE A 136 12.81 -5.63 -0.62
CA ILE A 136 11.70 -6.57 -0.86
C ILE A 136 12.24 -7.80 -1.59
N THR A 137 12.57 -8.85 -0.83
CA THR A 137 12.89 -10.19 -1.35
C THR A 137 11.62 -11.06 -1.30
N GLU A 138 11.59 -12.17 -2.05
CA GLU A 138 10.46 -13.12 -1.99
C GLU A 138 10.24 -13.66 -0.57
N PRO A 139 11.28 -14.13 0.17
CA PRO A 139 11.11 -14.59 1.55
C PRO A 139 10.59 -13.50 2.49
N ALA A 140 11.06 -12.26 2.34
CA ALA A 140 10.59 -11.17 3.19
C ALA A 140 9.13 -10.79 2.91
N ALA A 141 8.69 -10.88 1.65
CA ALA A 141 7.30 -10.67 1.28
C ALA A 141 6.41 -11.79 1.85
N GLU A 142 6.84 -13.05 1.71
CA GLU A 142 6.11 -14.21 2.25
C GLU A 142 5.98 -14.13 3.77
N ALA A 143 7.09 -13.89 4.50
CA ALA A 143 7.07 -13.71 5.95
C ALA A 143 6.19 -12.53 6.40
N PHE A 144 6.19 -11.43 5.64
CA PHE A 144 5.31 -10.29 5.88
C PHE A 144 3.82 -10.68 5.76
N PHE A 145 3.43 -11.46 4.77
CA PHE A 145 2.04 -11.91 4.64
C PHE A 145 1.67 -13.10 5.55
N ALA A 146 2.66 -13.87 6.00
CA ALA A 146 2.46 -14.96 6.97
C ALA A 146 2.29 -14.47 8.43
N GLY A 147 2.58 -13.19 8.71
CA GLY A 147 2.47 -12.63 10.07
C GLY A 147 3.76 -12.73 10.89
N GLU A 148 4.87 -13.18 10.29
CA GLU A 148 6.15 -13.43 10.98
C GLU A 148 7.00 -12.17 11.18
N ILE A 149 6.61 -11.08 10.53
CA ILE A 149 7.23 -9.75 10.65
C ILE A 149 6.18 -8.82 11.26
N MET A 150 6.54 -7.99 12.24
CA MET A 150 5.70 -6.91 12.81
C MET A 150 6.51 -5.63 12.97
#